data_AF-A0A0L1KQA0-F1
#
_entry.id   AF-A0A0L1KQA0-F1
#
_cell.length_a   1.000
_cell.length_b   1.000
_cell.length_c   1.000
_cell.angle_alpha   90.00
_cell.angle_beta   90.00
_cell.angle_gamma   90.00
#
_symmetry.space_group_name_H-M   'P 1'
#
loop_
_entity.id
_entity.type
_entity.pdbx_description
1 polymer ?
#
loop_
_entity_poly.entity_id
_entity_poly.type
_entity_poly.pdbx_seq_one_letter_code
_entity_poly.pdbx_strand_id
1 'polypeptide(L)' 'MRFQFLFLDAVDPSLSRVDYESLPQQALMEIVIDGITNKQKICGDANEPKDIEEWNGVEIEDGEVVEIDWEEFDLKGHFI' A
#
# COMPACT_ATOMS: atom_id res chain seq x y z
N MET A 1 -3.15 -5.57 -19.26
CA MET A 1 -2.83 -4.14 -19.38
C MET A 1 -1.52 -3.92 -18.64
N ARG A 2 -0.57 -3.12 -19.16
CA ARG A 2 0.71 -2.87 -18.47
C ARG A 2 0.57 -1.59 -17.64
N PHE A 3 0.50 -1.73 -16.32
CA PHE A 3 0.64 -0.59 -15.41
C PHE A 3 2.12 -0.20 -15.37
N GLN A 4 2.44 0.94 -15.97
CA GLN A 4 3.78 1.51 -15.91
C GLN A 4 3.85 2.35 -14.64
N PHE A 5 4.46 1.80 -13.59
CA PHE A 5 4.75 2.52 -12.36
C PHE A 5 5.75 3.65 -12.65
N LEU A 6 5.25 4.87 -12.70
CA LEU A 6 6.09 6.06 -12.75
C LEU A 6 6.67 6.25 -11.35
N PHE A 7 7.96 5.97 -11.20
CA PHE A 7 8.72 6.27 -9.99
C PHE A 7 8.49 7.73 -9.58
N LEU A 8 8.00 7.93 -8.36
CA LEU A 8 7.72 9.23 -7.73
C LEU A 8 9.01 9.97 -7.33
N ASP A 9 10.04 9.96 -8.19
CA ASP A 9 11.31 10.66 -7.93
C ASP A 9 11.25 12.16 -8.33
N ALA A 10 10.12 12.59 -8.88
CA ALA A 10 9.85 13.98 -9.24
C ALA A 10 8.42 14.36 -8.82
N VAL A 11 8.12 14.31 -7.52
CA VAL A 11 6.90 14.92 -7.00
C VAL A 11 7.10 16.42 -7.02
N ASP A 12 6.48 17.07 -8.00
CA ASP A 12 6.34 18.52 -8.02
C ASP A 12 5.63 18.96 -6.72
N PRO A 13 6.15 19.91 -5.92
CA PRO A 13 5.48 20.38 -4.71
C PRO A 13 4.08 20.98 -4.95
N SER A 14 3.71 21.23 -6.21
CA SER A 14 2.39 21.66 -6.68
C SER A 14 1.48 20.52 -7.12
N LEU A 15 1.90 19.25 -7.04
CA LEU A 15 0.98 18.12 -6.92
C LEU A 15 0.20 18.34 -5.62
N SER A 16 -0.92 19.04 -5.75
CA SER A 16 -1.83 19.38 -4.67
C SER A 16 -2.04 18.13 -3.82
N ARG A 17 -1.85 18.26 -2.50
CA ARG A 17 -2.09 17.21 -1.52
C ARG A 17 -3.29 16.38 -1.95
N VAL A 18 -3.03 15.14 -2.33
CA VAL A 18 -4.09 14.22 -2.78
C VAL A 18 -5.11 14.17 -1.66
N ASP A 19 -6.38 14.39 -1.99
CA ASP A 19 -7.44 14.26 -1.02
C ASP A 19 -7.68 12.78 -0.76
N TYR A 20 -6.90 12.24 0.18
CA TYR A 20 -6.90 10.82 0.54
C TYR A 20 -8.27 10.36 1.04
N GLU A 21 -9.13 11.27 1.55
CA GLU A 21 -10.49 10.92 1.99
C GLU A 21 -11.39 10.47 0.83
N SER A 22 -11.05 10.83 -0.40
CA SER A 22 -11.82 10.45 -1.60
C SER A 22 -11.38 9.12 -2.21
N LEU A 23 -10.31 8.49 -1.70
CA LEU A 23 -9.78 7.25 -2.25
C LEU A 23 -10.42 6.01 -1.59
N PRO A 24 -10.72 4.95 -2.37
CA PRO A 24 -11.09 3.66 -1.79
C PRO A 24 -10.00 3.17 -0.84
N GLN A 25 -10.39 2.50 0.25
CA GLN A 25 -9.43 2.00 1.23
C GLN A 25 -8.37 1.08 0.61
N GLN A 26 -8.77 0.23 -0.34
CA GLN A 26 -7.82 -0.59 -1.11
C GLN A 26 -6.71 0.24 -1.76
N ALA A 27 -7.07 1.34 -2.42
CA ALA A 27 -6.09 2.22 -3.07
C ALA A 27 -5.18 2.93 -2.05
N LEU A 28 -5.72 3.32 -0.89
CA LEU A 28 -4.92 3.89 0.21
C LEU A 28 -3.91 2.89 0.75
N MET A 29 -4.34 1.65 0.97
CA MET A 29 -3.50 0.59 1.48
C MET A 29 -2.41 0.19 0.49
N GLU A 30 -2.73 0.15 -0.81
CA GLU A 30 -1.75 -0.07 -1.88
C GLU A 30 -0.66 1.01 -1.88
N ILE A 31 -1.00 2.28 -1.62
CA ILE A 31 -0.02 3.36 -1.47
C ILE A 31 0.86 3.13 -0.23
N VAL A 32 0.27 2.74 0.91
CA VAL A 32 1.02 2.47 2.15
C VAL A 32 2.03 1.34 1.94
N ILE A 33 1.62 0.22 1.34
CA ILE A 33 2.52 -0.91 1.12
C ILE A 33 3.54 -0.66 0.03
N ASP A 34 3.30 0.26 -0.91
CA ASP A 34 4.27 0.56 -1.98
C ASP A 34 5.59 1.08 -1.41
N GLY A 35 5.53 1.86 -0.33
CA GLY A 35 6.68 2.35 0.45
C GLY A 35 7.40 1.29 1.30
N ILE A 36 6.83 0.07 1.39
CA ILE A 36 7.43 -1.06 2.11
C ILE A 36 8.34 -1.83 1.14
N THR A 37 9.62 -1.92 1.50
CA THR A 37 10.68 -2.58 0.72
C THR A 37 10.38 -4.05 0.46
N ASN A 38 9.83 -4.75 1.45
CA ASN A 38 9.49 -6.18 1.39
C ASN A 38 7.98 -6.44 1.32
N LYS A 39 7.23 -5.56 0.65
CA LYS A 39 5.76 -5.63 0.46
C LYS A 39 5.23 -6.97 -0.06
N GLN A 40 6.05 -7.73 -0.80
CA GLN A 40 5.68 -9.07 -1.27
C GLN A 40 5.31 -10.05 -0.15
N LYS A 41 5.82 -9.84 1.07
CA LYS A 41 5.45 -10.64 2.24
C LYS A 41 3.98 -10.44 2.66
N ILE A 42 3.40 -9.28 2.33
CA ILE A 42 2.02 -8.90 2.66
C ILE A 42 1.11 -9.25 1.47
N CYS A 43 1.35 -8.62 0.32
CA CYS A 43 0.43 -8.63 -0.82
C CYS A 43 0.72 -9.73 -1.85
N GLY A 44 1.80 -10.50 -1.68
CA GLY A 44 2.21 -11.51 -2.64
C GLY A 44 2.93 -10.92 -3.85
N ASP A 45 2.37 -11.07 -5.05
CA ASP A 45 2.96 -10.47 -6.26
C ASP A 45 2.67 -8.97 -6.28
N ALA A 46 3.72 -8.16 -6.19
CA ALA A 46 3.59 -6.70 -6.21
C ALA A 46 3.07 -6.14 -7.55
N ASN A 47 3.15 -6.90 -8.65
CA ASN A 47 2.62 -6.48 -9.96
C ASN A 47 1.13 -6.82 -10.14
N GLU A 48 0.66 -7.80 -9.37
CA GLU A 48 -0.73 -8.26 -9.34
C GLU A 48 -1.15 -8.41 -7.87
N PRO A 49 -1.20 -7.31 -7.11
CA PRO A 49 -1.55 -7.37 -5.70
C PRO A 49 -2.96 -7.93 -5.57
N LYS A 50 -3.13 -8.85 -4.63
CA LYS A 50 -4.44 -9.38 -4.27
C LYS A 50 -5.29 -8.31 -3.60
N ASP A 51 -6.58 -8.59 -3.42
CA ASP A 51 -7.42 -7.75 -2.58
C ASP A 51 -6.88 -7.70 -1.14
N ILE A 52 -7.09 -6.57 -0.46
CA ILE A 52 -6.57 -6.32 0.90
C ILE A 52 -7.04 -7.37 1.93
N GLU A 53 -8.20 -8.00 1.68
CA GLU A 53 -8.74 -9.10 2.48
C GLU A 53 -7.88 -10.38 2.41
N GLU A 54 -7.06 -10.52 1.37
CA GLU A 54 -6.15 -11.65 1.20
C GLU A 54 -4.71 -11.33 1.59
N TRP A 55 -4.45 -10.13 2.10
CA TRP A 55 -3.11 -9.73 2.51
C TRP A 55 -2.72 -10.41 3.81
N ASN A 56 -1.47 -10.87 3.89
CA ASN A 56 -0.95 -11.51 5.09
C ASN A 56 -0.61 -10.45 6.14
N GLY A 57 -1.01 -10.69 7.39
CA GLY A 57 -0.77 -9.76 8.50
C GLY A 57 -1.61 -8.49 8.42
N VAL A 58 -2.73 -8.50 7.69
CA VAL A 58 -3.68 -7.40 7.64
C VAL A 58 -5.01 -7.88 8.21
N GLU A 59 -5.52 -7.17 9.20
CA GLU A 59 -6.84 -7.45 9.79
C GLU A 59 -7.86 -6.43 9.29
N ILE A 60 -9.02 -6.93 8.88
CA ILE A 60 -10.14 -6.13 8.39
C ILE A 60 -11.37 -6.42 9.24
N GLU A 61 -11.98 -5.35 9.77
CA GLU A 61 -13.26 -5.39 10.47
C GLU A 61 -14.24 -4.43 9.77
N ASP A 62 -15.48 -4.88 9.53
CA ASP A 62 -16.52 -4.09 8.86
C ASP A 62 -16.11 -3.48 7.50
N GLY A 63 -15.17 -4.14 6.81
CA GLY A 63 -14.64 -3.65 5.53
C GLY A 63 -13.60 -2.56 5.67
N GLU A 64 -13.09 -2.32 6.88
CA GLU A 64 -11.99 -1.40 7.18
C GLU A 64 -10.76 -2.13 7.73
N VAL A 65 -9.55 -1.78 7.25
CA VAL A 65 -8.31 -2.25 7.85
C VAL A 65 -8.14 -1.66 9.25
N VAL A 66 -8.05 -2.53 10.26
CA VAL A 66 -7.86 -2.16 11.67
C VAL A 66 -6.45 -2.44 12.17
N GLU A 67 -5.75 -3.41 11.59
CA GLU A 67 -4.41 -3.79 12.01
C GLU A 67 -3.51 -4.20 10.83
N ILE A 68 -2.22 -3.91 10.97
CA ILE A 68 -1.14 -4.44 10.11
C ILE A 68 -0.03 -4.93 11.04
N ASP A 69 0.31 -6.21 10.96
CA ASP A 69 1.42 -6.77 11.74
C ASP A 69 2.77 -6.47 11.07
N TRP A 70 3.44 -5.45 11.61
CA TRP A 70 4.74 -5.02 11.11
C TRP A 70 5.90 -5.91 11.57
N GLU A 71 5.80 -6.48 12.78
CA GLU A 71 6.88 -7.21 13.41
C GLU A 71 6.94 -8.66 12.92
N GLU A 72 5.80 -9.35 12.84
CA GLU A 72 5.72 -10.73 12.38
C GLU A 72 6.32 -10.89 10.98
N PHE A 73 6.08 -9.91 10.12
CA PHE A 73 6.56 -9.94 8.73
C PHE A 73 7.94 -9.28 8.54
N ASP A 74 8.58 -8.77 9.61
CA ASP A 74 9.83 -7.98 9.56
C ASP A 74 9.74 -6.93 8.44
N LEU A 75 8.67 -6.13 8.47
CA LEU A 75 8.38 -5.12 7.45
C LEU A 75 9.39 -3.97 7.56
N LYS A 76 10.01 -3.63 6.44
CA LYS A 76 11.01 -2.57 6.31
C LYS A 76 10.51 -1.60 5.27
N GLY A 77 10.63 -0.32 5.56
CA GLY A 77 10.18 0.74 4.66
C GLY A 77 10.82 2.06 5.02
N HIS A 78 10.62 3.03 4.14
CA HIS A 78 10.94 4.42 4.38
C HIS A 78 9.72 5.23 3.99
N PHE A 79 8.99 5.72 4.99
CA PHE A 79 7.91 6.69 4.77
C PHE A 79 8.58 8.06 4.71
N ILE A 80 8.56 8.69 3.53
CA ILE A 80 9.08 10.03 3.29
C ILE A 80 8.14 11.08 3.88
#